data_AF-A0A955Q7B4-F1
#
_entry.id   AF-A0A955Q7B4-F1
#
_cell.length_a   1.000
_cell.length_b   1.000
_cell.length_c   1.000
_cell.angle_alpha   90.00
_cell.angle_beta   90.00
_cell.angle_gamma   90.00
#
_symmetry.space_group_name_H-M   'P 1'
#
loop_
_entity.id
_entity.type
_entity.pdbx_description
1 polymer ?
#
loop_
_entity_poly.entity_id
_entity_poly.type
_entity_poly.pdbx_seq_one_letter_code
_entity_poly.pdbx_strand_id
1 'polypeptide(L)' 'GGSVITLEFIPNEDRISPAPMAEFCLIMLATTPAGDAYVFSEYDRMFRHAGFGESIMEDIPASNERVIITKK' A
#
# COMPACT_ATOMS: atom_id res chain seq x y z
N GLY A 1 1.83 -3.75 22.75
CA GLY A 1 2.59 -3.54 21.50
C GLY A 1 1.80 -2.60 20.62
N GLY A 2 2.44 -1.61 20.01
CA GLY A 2 1.78 -0.69 19.07
C GLY A 2 1.59 -1.36 17.70
N SER A 3 0.66 -0.82 16.90
CA SER A 3 0.51 -1.23 15.50
C SER A 3 0.16 -0.02 14.64
N VAL A 4 0.58 -0.05 13.38
CA VAL A 4 0.20 0.91 12.34
C VAL A 4 -0.72 0.19 11.37
N ILE A 5 -1.84 0.82 11.02
CA ILE A 5 -2.83 0.32 10.07
C ILE A 5 -2.83 1.27 8.88
N THR A 6 -2.48 0.76 7.70
CA THR A 6 -2.45 1.53 6.45
C THR A 6 -3.51 0.97 5.52
N LEU A 7 -4.48 1.80 5.14
CA LEU A 7 -5.56 1.47 4.20
C LEU A 7 -5.28 2.23 2.90
N GLU A 8 -5.01 1.52 1.82
CA GLU A 8 -4.59 2.14 0.56
C GLU A 8 -4.90 1.27 -0.69
N PHE A 9 -4.84 1.90 -1.87
CA PHE A 9 -4.83 1.22 -3.17
C PHE A 9 -3.47 0.58 -3.41
N ILE A 10 -3.32 -0.69 -3.04
CA ILE A 10 -2.05 -1.42 -3.13
C ILE A 10 -2.11 -2.42 -4.30
N PRO A 11 -1.58 -2.09 -5.49
CA PRO A 11 -1.51 -3.04 -6.58
C PRO A 11 -0.57 -4.20 -6.28
N ASN A 12 -0.67 -5.27 -7.06
CA ASN A 12 0.31 -6.34 -7.10
C ASN A 12 1.65 -5.81 -7.61
N GLU A 13 2.73 -6.57 -7.39
CA GLU A 13 4.09 -6.20 -7.77
C GLU A 13 4.28 -5.95 -9.28
N ASP A 14 3.37 -6.46 -10.13
CA ASP A 14 3.36 -6.21 -11.56
C ASP A 14 2.89 -4.79 -11.95
N ARG A 15 2.33 -4.03 -10.99
CA ARG A 15 1.78 -2.67 -11.15
C ARG A 15 0.74 -2.54 -12.26
N ILE A 16 0.06 -3.64 -12.61
CA ILE A 16 -1.05 -3.65 -13.57
C ILE A 16 -2.28 -4.40 -13.06
N SER A 17 -2.15 -5.18 -11.99
CA SER A 17 -3.24 -5.95 -11.40
C SER A 17 -3.38 -5.72 -9.90
N PRO A 18 -4.60 -5.80 -9.34
CA PRO A 18 -5.88 -5.60 -10.01
C PRO A 18 -5.97 -4.21 -10.67
N ALA A 19 -6.62 -4.12 -11.84
CA ALA A 19 -6.65 -2.88 -12.62
C ALA A 19 -7.14 -1.66 -11.82
N PRO A 20 -8.22 -1.72 -11.01
CA PRO A 20 -8.67 -0.56 -10.25
C PRO A 20 -7.65 -0.01 -9.23
N MET A 21 -6.80 -0.89 -8.66
CA MET A 21 -5.74 -0.48 -7.74
C MET A 21 -4.54 0.11 -8.51
N ALA A 22 -4.16 -0.53 -9.61
CA ALA A 22 -3.01 -0.12 -10.42
C ALA A 22 -3.25 1.23 -11.12
N GLU A 23 -4.46 1.49 -11.62
CA GLU A 23 -4.79 2.75 -12.30
C GLU A 23 -4.71 3.98 -11.40
N PHE A 24 -4.75 3.80 -10.07
CA PHE A 24 -4.68 4.89 -9.11
C PHE A 24 -3.36 5.69 -9.19
N CYS A 25 -2.28 5.10 -9.71
CA CYS A 25 -1.03 5.83 -9.95
C CYS A 25 -1.20 7.01 -10.93
N LEU A 26 -2.15 6.94 -11.88
CA LEU A 26 -2.45 8.04 -12.79
C LEU A 26 -3.14 9.20 -12.07
N ILE A 27 -3.98 8.91 -11.07
CA ILE A 27 -4.57 9.95 -10.21
C ILE A 27 -3.46 10.63 -9.40
N MET A 28 -2.53 9.85 -8.83
CA MET A 28 -1.40 10.40 -8.09
C MET A 28 -0.50 11.27 -8.97
N LEU A 29 -0.16 10.82 -10.19
CA LEU A 29 0.59 11.60 -11.18
C LEU A 29 -0.09 12.94 -11.51
N ALA A 30 -1.42 12.92 -11.67
CA ALA A 30 -2.17 14.11 -12.07
C ALA A 30 -2.39 15.11 -10.93
N THR A 31 -2.44 14.65 -9.68
CA THR A 31 -2.96 15.45 -8.55
C THR A 31 -1.95 15.71 -7.44
N THR A 32 -0.78 15.07 -7.48
CA THR A 32 0.24 15.20 -6.44
C THR A 32 1.62 15.45 -7.05
N PRO A 33 2.55 16.12 -6.34
CA PRO A 33 3.90 16.35 -6.86
C PRO A 33 4.77 15.08 -6.98
N ALA A 34 4.51 14.05 -6.16
CA ALA A 34 5.37 12.88 -6.02
C ALA A 34 4.65 11.62 -5.48
N GLY A 35 3.33 11.55 -5.57
CA GLY A 35 2.56 10.38 -5.14
C GLY A 35 2.65 9.23 -6.15
N ASP A 36 2.32 8.03 -5.69
CA ASP A 36 2.25 6.80 -6.48
C ASP A 36 1.27 5.82 -5.83
N ALA A 37 0.83 4.80 -6.58
CA ALA A 37 0.16 3.63 -6.02
C ALA A 37 1.22 2.57 -5.69
N TYR A 38 1.72 2.62 -4.45
CA TYR A 38 2.83 1.77 -4.01
C TYR A 38 2.41 0.31 -3.83
N VAL A 39 3.30 -0.60 -4.21
CA VAL A 39 3.12 -2.04 -3.98
C VAL A 39 3.51 -2.42 -2.54
N PHE A 40 3.11 -3.60 -2.08
CA PHE A 40 3.36 -4.04 -0.71
C PHE A 40 4.84 -4.01 -0.33
N SER A 41 5.73 -4.46 -1.23
CA SER A 41 7.18 -4.48 -0.96
C SER A 41 7.77 -3.09 -0.67
N GLU A 42 7.17 -2.03 -1.22
CA GLU A 42 7.60 -0.65 -0.99
C GLU A 42 7.16 -0.13 0.38
N TYR A 43 5.90 -0.40 0.76
CA TYR A 43 5.42 -0.10 2.11
C TYR A 43 6.21 -0.87 3.18
N ASP A 44 6.44 -2.17 2.99
CA ASP A 44 7.23 -2.99 3.91
C ASP A 44 8.65 -2.43 4.10
N ARG A 45 9.28 -1.96 3.01
CA ARG A 45 10.56 -1.25 3.08
C ARG A 45 10.45 0.07 3.86
N MET A 46 9.41 0.87 3.63
CA MET A 46 9.19 2.12 4.37
C MET A 46 9.01 1.86 5.88
N PHE A 47 8.23 0.85 6.26
CA PHE A 47 8.03 0.48 7.66
C PHE A 47 9.31 -0.01 8.33
N ARG A 48 10.10 -0.87 7.67
CA ARG A 48 11.41 -1.29 8.18
C ARG A 48 12.37 -0.12 8.37
N HIS A 49 12.42 0.82 7.40
CA HIS A 49 13.23 2.02 7.53
C HIS A 49 12.79 2.93 8.69
N ALA A 50 11.49 2.94 9.00
CA ALA A 50 10.94 3.66 10.15
C ALA A 50 11.12 2.93 11.50
N GLY A 51 11.77 1.75 11.51
CA GLY A 51 12.04 0.97 12.72
C GLY A 51 10.88 0.10 13.19
N PHE A 52 9.90 -0.16 12.32
CA PHE A 52 8.83 -1.13 12.59
C PHE A 52 9.26 -2.55 12.22
N GLY A 53 8.54 -3.52 12.79
CA GLY A 53 8.75 -4.95 12.59
C GLY A 53 7.96 -5.50 11.41
N GLU A 54 7.34 -6.65 11.63
CA GLU A 54 6.59 -7.40 10.61
C GLU A 54 5.35 -6.63 10.12
N SER A 55 5.15 -6.67 8.80
CA SER A 55 3.97 -6.16 8.10
C SER A 55 3.23 -7.33 7.45
N ILE A 56 1.91 -7.36 7.58
CA ILE A 56 1.04 -8.29 6.83
C ILE A 56 0.01 -7.48 6.04
N MET A 57 -0.35 -7.96 4.85
CA MET A 57 -1.37 -7.34 4.01
C MET A 57 -2.58 -8.26 3.87
N GLU A 58 -3.77 -7.68 3.98
CA GLU A 58 -5.05 -8.39 3.79
C GLU A 58 -5.94 -7.62 2.81
N ASP A 59 -6.70 -8.37 1.99
CA ASP A 59 -7.76 -7.80 1.17
C ASP A 59 -8.98 -7.46 2.02
N ILE A 60 -9.64 -6.34 1.73
CA ILE A 60 -10.87 -5.94 2.42
C ILE A 60 -12.09 -6.36 1.58
N PRO A 61 -13.03 -7.14 2.14
CA PRO A 61 -14.23 -7.54 1.43
C PRO A 61 -15.01 -6.34 0.87
N ALA A 62 -15.40 -6.43 -0.39
CA ALA A 62 -16.17 -5.39 -1.09
C ALA A 62 -15.49 -4.00 -1.14
N SER A 63 -14.16 -3.95 -1.08
CA SER A 63 -13.36 -2.74 -1.31
C SER A 63 -12.34 -2.96 -2.43
N ASN A 64 -11.92 -1.87 -3.07
CA ASN A 64 -10.76 -1.83 -3.96
C ASN A 64 -9.46 -1.48 -3.22
N GLU A 65 -9.51 -1.28 -1.91
CA GLU A 65 -8.36 -1.00 -1.06
C GLU A 65 -7.94 -2.26 -0.29
N ARG A 66 -6.67 -2.28 0.11
CA ARG A 66 -6.09 -3.31 0.97
C ARG A 66 -5.63 -2.69 2.27
N VAL A 67 -5.52 -3.51 3.32
CA VAL A 67 -4.98 -3.08 4.62
C VAL A 67 -3.61 -3.70 4.86
N ILE A 68 -2.66 -2.89 5.33
CA ILE A 68 -1.40 -3.35 5.89
C ILE A 68 -1.42 -3.16 7.40
N ILE A 69 -1.15 -4.23 8.14
CA ILE A 69 -1.00 -4.24 9.60
C ILE A 69 0.47 -4.41 9.94
N THR A 70 1.08 -3.39 10.55
CA THR A 70 2.50 -3.39 10.89
C THR A 70 2.69 -3.34 12.40
N LYS A 71 3.55 -4.22 12.95
CA LYS A 71 3.89 -4.25 14.39
C LYS A 71 5.04 -3.30 14.73
N LYS A 72 4.96 -2.66 15.90
CA LYS A 72 6.08 -1.92 16.50
C LYS A 72 6.99 -2.86 17.30
#